data_AF-A0A3L7QNV6-F1
#
_entry.id   AF-A0A3L7QNV6-F1
#
_cell.length_a   1.000
_cell.length_b   1.000
_cell.length_c   1.000
_cell.angle_alpha   90.00
_cell.angle_beta   90.00
_cell.angle_gamma   90.00
#
_symmetry.space_group_name_H-M   'P 1'
#
loop_
_entity.id
_entity.type
_entity.pdbx_description
1 polymer ?
#
loop_
_entity_poly.entity_id
_entity_poly.type
_entity_poly.pdbx_seq_one_letter_code
_entity_poly.pdbx_strand_id
1 'polypeptide(L)'
;MIACGRSRTSNPCHCFTKPLYTLDRDTSWMSVQHGFRFCRGFPHSGKRGARFVKMTGFVLHPVSEWQPRMSWNTHTVVAGELDVWTPEHPTTDGVILFLHDWDAVTPLERDDWRTIVEASPLTVVCPRAGRTWWLPVPVPGYGEGPLHWVSHDVVPWIESTMGVRPPHVAVIGIGMGGGGALNLAFRHARRIPV
;
A
#
# COMPACT_ATOMS: atom_id res chain seq x y z
N MET A 1 -58.81 -10.10 26.43
CA MET A 1 -59.00 -11.48 25.94
C MET A 1 -58.37 -11.54 24.55
N ILE A 2 -57.75 -12.67 24.16
CA ILE A 2 -56.79 -12.88 23.04
C ILE A 2 -55.34 -12.63 23.50
N ALA A 3 -54.70 -13.57 24.21
CA ALA A 3 -54.11 -14.86 23.79
C ALA A 3 -52.62 -14.71 23.39
N CYS A 4 -51.76 -15.00 24.37
CA CYS A 4 -50.32 -15.12 24.28
C CYS A 4 -49.96 -16.51 23.70
N GLY A 5 -49.29 -16.54 22.56
CA GLY A 5 -48.78 -17.76 21.91
C GLY A 5 -47.26 -17.85 22.05
N ARG A 6 -46.79 -18.79 22.87
CA ARG A 6 -45.39 -19.23 22.91
C ARG A 6 -45.08 -20.10 21.68
N SER A 7 -43.97 -19.85 21.00
CA SER A 7 -43.30 -20.87 20.20
C SER A 7 -41.81 -20.90 20.55
N ARG A 8 -41.40 -22.05 21.10
CA ARG A 8 -40.01 -22.45 21.31
C ARG A 8 -39.38 -22.80 19.97
N THR A 9 -38.25 -22.19 19.64
CA THR A 9 -37.25 -22.79 18.75
C THR A 9 -35.87 -22.50 19.31
N SER A 10 -35.20 -23.58 19.69
CA SER A 10 -33.81 -23.67 20.12
C SER A 10 -32.87 -23.30 18.98
N ASN A 11 -32.07 -22.25 19.16
CA ASN A 11 -30.88 -22.00 18.35
C ASN A 11 -29.62 -22.45 19.11
N PRO A 12 -28.64 -23.07 18.45
CA PRO A 12 -27.39 -23.47 19.07
C PRO A 12 -26.55 -22.24 19.44
N CYS A 13 -25.99 -22.30 20.65
CA CYS A 13 -25.05 -21.32 21.17
C CYS A 13 -23.80 -21.24 20.29
N HIS A 14 -23.62 -20.12 19.59
CA HIS A 14 -22.31 -19.75 19.07
C HIS A 14 -21.48 -19.13 20.20
N CYS A 15 -20.54 -19.90 20.73
CA CYS A 15 -19.47 -19.38 21.58
C CYS A 15 -18.54 -18.51 20.74
N PHE A 16 -18.77 -17.20 20.73
CA PHE A 16 -17.77 -16.23 20.32
C PHE A 16 -16.78 -16.04 21.48
N THR A 17 -15.64 -16.71 21.43
CA THR A 17 -14.48 -16.32 22.23
C THR A 17 -13.91 -15.03 21.65
N LYS A 18 -14.23 -13.90 22.29
CA LYS A 18 -13.52 -12.64 22.07
C LYS A 18 -12.07 -12.81 22.57
N PRO A 19 -11.03 -12.50 21.79
CA PRO A 19 -9.72 -12.29 22.36
C PRO A 19 -9.76 -11.01 23.20
N LEU A 20 -9.58 -11.16 24.51
CA LEU A 20 -9.21 -10.08 25.41
C LEU A 20 -7.76 -9.70 25.07
N TYR A 21 -7.57 -8.56 24.42
CA TYR A 21 -6.25 -7.95 24.28
C TYR A 21 -5.97 -7.17 25.57
N THR A 22 -5.16 -7.76 26.44
CA THR A 22 -4.43 -7.01 27.47
C THR A 22 -3.23 -6.35 26.81
N LEU A 23 -3.18 -5.02 26.90
CA LEU A 23 -2.00 -4.21 26.59
C LEU A 23 -0.92 -4.54 27.63
N ASP A 24 0.01 -5.40 27.27
CA ASP A 24 1.24 -5.61 28.03
C ASP A 24 2.35 -4.73 27.41
N ARG A 25 2.81 -3.76 28.21
CA ARG A 25 3.97 -2.94 27.91
C ARG A 25 5.15 -3.63 28.59
N ASP A 26 5.90 -4.43 27.84
CA ASP A 26 7.37 -4.45 27.87
C ASP A 26 7.95 -5.72 27.22
N THR A 27 9.01 -5.49 26.44
CA THR A 27 10.09 -6.42 26.07
C THR A 27 9.86 -7.59 25.09
N SER A 28 10.62 -7.47 23.99
CA SER A 28 11.49 -8.50 23.39
C SER A 28 10.89 -9.69 22.62
N TRP A 29 11.20 -9.69 21.31
CA TRP A 29 11.54 -10.85 20.47
C TRP A 29 10.66 -12.11 20.58
N MET A 30 9.66 -12.21 19.71
CA MET A 30 9.13 -13.52 19.29
C MET A 30 9.78 -13.93 17.97
N SER A 31 10.72 -14.86 18.09
CA SER A 31 11.26 -15.67 16.99
C SER A 31 10.14 -16.54 16.40
N VAL A 32 9.88 -16.38 15.10
CA VAL A 32 8.97 -17.26 14.35
C VAL A 32 9.74 -18.53 13.99
N GLN A 33 9.54 -19.60 14.77
CA GLN A 33 10.00 -20.93 14.41
C GLN A 33 9.22 -21.44 13.19
N HIS A 34 9.84 -21.39 12.02
CA HIS A 34 9.37 -22.12 10.84
C HIS A 34 9.57 -23.62 11.08
N GLY A 35 8.47 -24.33 11.33
CA GLY A 35 8.45 -25.78 11.41
C GLY A 35 8.70 -26.42 10.05
N PHE A 36 9.96 -26.77 9.76
CA PHE A 36 10.29 -27.72 8.69
C PHE A 36 9.90 -29.14 9.14
N ARG A 37 8.82 -29.68 8.57
CA ARG A 37 8.49 -31.11 8.70
C ARG A 37 9.44 -31.93 7.82
N PHE A 38 10.37 -32.61 8.47
CA PHE A 38 11.21 -33.65 7.87
C PHE A 38 10.41 -34.96 7.80
N CYS A 39 9.90 -35.34 6.63
CA CYS A 39 9.41 -36.70 6.42
C CYS A 39 10.59 -37.62 6.12
N ARG A 40 11.14 -38.27 7.16
CA ARG A 40 12.02 -39.44 6.99
C ARG A 40 11.15 -40.65 6.63
N GLY A 41 11.20 -41.07 5.36
CA GLY A 41 10.72 -42.38 4.93
C GLY A 41 11.87 -43.19 4.36
N PHE A 42 12.25 -44.26 5.05
CA PHE A 42 13.02 -45.42 4.55
C PHE A 42 12.75 -46.60 5.53
N PRO A 43 12.92 -47.89 5.16
CA PRO A 43 13.44 -48.42 3.90
C PRO A 43 12.63 -49.60 3.31
N HIS A 44 12.76 -49.87 2.01
CA HIS A 44 12.72 -51.26 1.54
C HIS A 44 13.62 -51.51 0.32
N SER A 45 14.13 -52.74 0.30
CA SER A 45 15.32 -53.22 -0.39
C SER A 45 15.18 -53.28 -1.91
N GLY A 46 16.25 -52.91 -2.61
CA GLY A 46 16.34 -53.06 -4.06
C GLY A 46 17.71 -52.63 -4.57
N LYS A 47 18.64 -53.58 -4.65
CA LYS A 47 19.96 -53.41 -5.29
C LYS A 47 19.77 -52.93 -6.74
N ARG A 48 20.05 -51.66 -7.04
CA ARG A 48 20.28 -51.16 -8.40
C ARG A 48 21.45 -50.19 -8.38
N GLY A 49 22.41 -50.45 -9.26
CA GLY A 49 23.70 -49.76 -9.32
C GLY A 49 23.56 -48.26 -9.54
N ALA A 50 24.21 -47.49 -8.67
CA ALA A 50 24.32 -46.06 -8.81
C ALA A 50 25.29 -45.72 -9.95
N ARG A 51 24.76 -45.30 -11.10
CA ARG A 51 25.54 -44.56 -12.10
C ARG A 51 25.69 -43.13 -11.58
N PHE A 52 26.92 -42.76 -11.23
CA PHE A 52 27.29 -41.37 -11.02
C PHE A 52 27.29 -40.65 -12.37
N VAL A 53 26.22 -39.92 -12.66
CA VAL A 53 26.20 -38.96 -13.76
C VAL A 53 26.82 -37.67 -13.21
N LYS A 54 28.02 -37.37 -13.69
CA LYS A 54 28.72 -36.11 -13.41
C LYS A 54 28.01 -34.99 -14.20
N MET A 55 27.05 -34.32 -13.57
CA MET A 55 26.45 -33.10 -14.12
C MET A 55 27.47 -31.96 -13.98
N THR A 56 28.31 -31.80 -14.99
CA THR A 56 29.15 -30.62 -15.18
C THR A 56 28.30 -29.41 -15.55
N GLY A 57 28.37 -28.37 -14.72
CA GLY A 57 28.21 -26.99 -15.15
C GLY A 57 26.80 -26.43 -15.17
N PHE A 58 26.13 -26.34 -14.02
CA PHE A 58 25.11 -25.31 -13.84
C PHE A 58 25.82 -24.02 -13.43
N VAL A 59 25.97 -23.07 -14.36
CA VAL A 59 26.39 -21.71 -14.03
C VAL A 59 25.18 -21.07 -13.34
N LEU A 60 25.22 -21.01 -12.02
CA LEU A 60 24.32 -20.13 -11.28
C LEU A 60 24.71 -18.71 -11.68
N HIS A 61 23.95 -18.11 -12.59
CA HIS A 61 23.93 -16.66 -12.69
C HIS A 61 23.58 -16.14 -11.30
N PRO A 62 24.32 -15.16 -10.75
CA PRO A 62 23.88 -14.50 -9.52
C PRO A 62 22.45 -14.03 -9.80
N VAL A 63 21.50 -14.52 -9.01
CA VAL A 63 20.17 -13.94 -8.97
C VAL A 63 20.44 -12.47 -8.69
N SER A 64 20.16 -11.62 -9.69
CA SER A 64 20.23 -10.18 -9.56
C SER A 64 19.68 -9.85 -8.19
N GLU A 65 20.53 -9.27 -7.35
CA GLU A 65 20.18 -8.86 -6.00
C GLU A 65 19.07 -7.82 -6.16
N TRP A 66 17.82 -8.29 -6.23
CA TRP A 66 16.64 -7.49 -6.02
C TRP A 66 16.73 -7.09 -4.57
N GLN A 67 17.49 -6.05 -4.28
CA GLN A 67 17.35 -5.33 -3.03
C GLN A 67 16.06 -4.56 -3.20
N PRO A 68 14.96 -4.95 -2.55
CA PRO A 68 13.78 -4.12 -2.56
C PRO A 68 14.13 -3.01 -1.56
N ARG A 69 14.87 -2.01 -2.03
CA ARG A 69 15.22 -0.87 -1.20
C ARG A 69 13.96 -0.03 -1.12
N MET A 70 13.41 0.08 0.08
CA MET A 70 12.45 1.13 0.39
C MET A 70 13.06 2.44 -0.09
N SER A 71 12.46 3.03 -1.12
CA SER A 71 13.10 4.11 -1.85
C SER A 71 12.11 5.18 -2.26
N TRP A 72 12.57 6.41 -2.11
CA TRP A 72 12.00 7.57 -2.75
C TRP A 72 12.47 7.63 -4.20
N ASN A 73 11.53 7.83 -5.11
CA ASN A 73 11.79 8.04 -6.53
C ASN A 73 10.97 9.22 -7.02
N THR A 74 11.54 10.03 -7.90
CA THR A 74 10.83 11.12 -8.56
C THR A 74 10.47 10.69 -9.98
N HIS A 75 9.21 10.85 -10.35
CA HIS A 75 8.67 10.51 -11.66
C HIS A 75 8.10 11.75 -12.35
N THR A 76 8.38 11.94 -13.63
CA THR A 76 7.74 12.98 -14.43
C THR A 76 6.45 12.47 -15.05
N VAL A 77 5.34 13.20 -14.85
CA VAL A 77 4.02 12.88 -15.42
C VAL A 77 3.42 14.13 -16.06
N VAL A 78 3.43 14.13 -17.40
CA VAL A 78 2.84 15.16 -18.27
C VAL A 78 3.31 16.58 -17.91
N ALA A 79 2.60 17.23 -17.00
CA ALA A 79 2.73 18.62 -16.61
C ALA A 79 3.56 18.85 -15.34
N GLY A 80 3.95 17.79 -14.62
CA GLY A 80 4.65 17.94 -13.35
C GLY A 80 5.43 16.71 -12.91
N GLU A 81 5.99 16.79 -11.71
CA GLU A 81 6.76 15.73 -11.07
C GLU A 81 5.98 15.13 -9.90
N LEU A 82 6.24 13.86 -9.61
CA LEU A 82 5.68 13.10 -8.51
C LEU A 82 6.82 12.56 -7.65
N ASP A 83 6.82 12.86 -6.36
CA ASP A 83 7.68 12.13 -5.41
C ASP A 83 6.93 10.91 -4.90
N VAL A 84 7.56 9.75 -5.02
CA VAL A 84 6.93 8.45 -4.77
C VAL A 84 7.74 7.68 -3.75
N TRP A 85 7.11 7.38 -2.62
CA TRP A 85 7.61 6.40 -1.66
C TRP A 85 6.98 5.05 -1.93
N THR A 86 7.83 4.03 -2.12
CA THR A 86 7.39 2.64 -2.23
C THR A 86 7.98 1.80 -1.09
N PRO A 87 7.17 1.27 -0.16
CA PRO A 87 7.65 0.34 0.85
C PRO A 87 8.05 -0.98 0.20
N GLU A 88 9.01 -1.68 0.81
CA GLU A 88 9.51 -2.97 0.30
C GLU A 88 8.43 -4.06 0.33
N HIS A 89 7.55 -4.04 1.35
CA HIS A 89 6.44 -4.96 1.51
C HIS A 89 5.13 -4.18 1.73
N PRO A 90 4.47 -3.67 0.67
CA PRO A 90 3.19 -3.00 0.83
C PRO A 90 2.16 -3.97 1.42
N THR A 91 1.48 -3.57 2.51
CA THR A 91 0.51 -4.44 3.20
C THR A 91 -0.90 -4.32 2.63
N THR A 92 -1.13 -3.35 1.74
CA THR A 92 -2.41 -3.12 1.08
C THR A 92 -2.19 -2.78 -0.39
N ASP A 93 -3.19 -3.07 -1.22
CA ASP A 93 -3.24 -2.64 -2.62
C ASP A 93 -3.62 -1.15 -2.76
N GLY A 94 -3.42 -0.35 -1.71
CA GLY A 94 -3.81 1.05 -1.64
C GLY A 94 -2.65 2.03 -1.78
N VAL A 95 -2.96 3.22 -2.27
CA VAL A 95 -2.02 4.34 -2.41
C VAL A 95 -2.57 5.57 -1.68
N ILE A 96 -1.70 6.31 -1.00
CA ILE A 96 -1.99 7.64 -0.50
C ILE A 96 -1.52 8.66 -1.52
N LEU A 97 -2.44 9.50 -1.99
CA LEU A 97 -2.18 10.71 -2.75
C LEU A 97 -2.04 11.88 -1.78
N PHE A 98 -0.82 12.39 -1.61
CA PHE A 98 -0.50 13.48 -0.69
C PHE A 98 -0.44 14.82 -1.43
N LEU A 99 -1.31 15.76 -1.09
CA LEU A 99 -1.31 17.12 -1.63
C LEU A 99 -0.61 18.08 -0.66
N HIS A 100 0.49 18.66 -1.11
CA HIS A 100 1.30 19.59 -0.31
C HIS A 100 0.57 20.91 -0.03
N ASP A 101 1.08 21.64 0.97
CA ASP A 101 0.59 22.98 1.33
C ASP A 101 1.22 24.08 0.43
N TRP A 102 0.97 25.33 0.76
CA TRP A 102 1.45 26.53 0.06
C TRP A 102 2.98 26.62 -0.09
N ASP A 103 3.75 26.01 0.81
CA ASP A 103 5.22 25.99 0.75
C ASP A 103 5.77 24.97 -0.27
N ALA A 104 4.89 24.14 -0.84
CA ALA A 104 5.22 23.07 -1.78
C ALA A 104 6.15 21.99 -1.23
N VAL A 105 6.26 21.89 0.10
CA VAL A 105 7.09 20.88 0.75
C VAL A 105 6.38 19.53 0.73
N THR A 106 7.07 18.53 0.19
CA THR A 106 6.62 17.13 0.22
C THR A 106 7.19 16.38 1.43
N PRO A 107 6.68 15.19 1.78
CA PRO A 107 7.31 14.34 2.78
C PRO A 107 8.76 13.97 2.43
N LEU A 108 9.13 13.95 1.15
CA LEU A 108 10.52 13.77 0.74
C LEU A 108 11.41 14.93 1.22
N GLU A 109 10.91 16.15 1.39
CA GLU A 109 11.74 17.32 1.73
C GLU A 109 11.75 17.66 3.23
N ARG A 110 10.94 16.98 4.04
CA ARG A 110 10.78 17.28 5.47
C ARG A 110 10.93 16.02 6.31
N ASP A 111 12.01 15.94 7.10
CA ASP A 111 12.42 14.69 7.77
C ASP A 111 11.37 14.13 8.75
N ASP A 112 10.62 14.99 9.45
CA ASP A 112 9.57 14.56 10.38
C ASP A 112 8.39 13.89 9.64
N TRP A 113 8.00 14.41 8.48
CA TRP A 113 6.99 13.79 7.62
C TRP A 113 7.53 12.55 6.92
N ARG A 114 8.78 12.62 6.43
CA ARG A 114 9.46 11.49 5.80
C ARG A 114 9.47 10.29 6.74
N THR A 115 9.86 10.49 7.99
CA THR A 115 9.90 9.43 9.01
C THR A 115 8.54 8.74 9.18
N ILE A 116 7.44 9.51 9.17
CA ILE A 116 6.08 8.97 9.30
C ILE A 116 5.70 8.16 8.04
N VAL A 117 6.01 8.66 6.85
CA VAL A 117 5.73 7.98 5.58
C VAL A 117 6.56 6.71 5.44
N GLU A 118 7.85 6.75 5.78
CA GLU A 118 8.76 5.60 5.66
C GLU A 118 8.43 4.48 6.65
N ALA A 119 7.84 4.82 7.80
CA ALA A 119 7.32 3.85 8.76
C ALA A 119 5.98 3.23 8.32
N SER A 120 5.32 3.78 7.30
CA SER A 120 4.04 3.29 6.79
C SER A 120 4.24 2.16 5.78
N PRO A 121 3.39 1.11 5.80
CA PRO A 121 3.40 0.07 4.79
C PRO A 121 2.61 0.47 3.52
N LEU A 122 2.26 1.76 3.37
CA LEU A 122 1.49 2.27 2.25
C LEU A 122 2.41 3.00 1.27
N THR A 123 2.15 2.81 -0.03
CA THR A 123 2.75 3.62 -1.08
C THR A 123 2.20 5.05 -1.00
N VAL A 124 3.08 6.04 -1.10
CA VAL A 124 2.69 7.47 -1.06
C VAL A 124 3.15 8.16 -2.33
N VAL A 125 2.23 8.84 -2.99
CA VAL A 125 2.47 9.63 -4.21
C VAL A 125 2.19 11.09 -3.90
N CYS A 126 3.18 11.95 -4.13
CA CYS A 126 3.14 13.37 -3.81
C CYS A 126 3.33 14.17 -5.11
N PRO A 127 2.25 14.66 -5.75
CA PRO A 127 2.38 15.53 -6.90
C PRO A 127 2.99 16.87 -6.50
N ARG A 128 3.92 17.38 -7.29
CA ARG A 128 4.59 18.68 -7.08
C ARG A 128 3.93 19.72 -7.98
N ALA A 129 2.96 20.46 -7.44
CA ALA A 129 2.20 21.45 -8.20
C ALA A 129 2.54 22.90 -7.84
N GLY A 130 3.38 23.16 -6.83
CA GLY A 130 3.67 24.53 -6.40
C GLY A 130 2.41 25.27 -5.91
N ARG A 131 2.43 26.61 -5.94
CA ARG A 131 1.38 27.46 -5.34
C ARG A 131 0.13 27.58 -6.20
N THR A 132 -0.58 26.48 -6.41
CA THR A 132 -1.70 26.43 -7.37
C THR A 132 -3.07 26.28 -6.72
N TRP A 133 -3.12 26.19 -5.39
CA TRP A 133 -4.35 25.98 -4.62
C TRP A 133 -5.13 24.71 -4.97
N TRP A 134 -4.54 23.82 -5.75
CA TRP A 134 -5.18 22.60 -6.23
C TRP A 134 -6.57 22.90 -6.82
N LEU A 135 -6.69 24.01 -7.55
CA LEU A 135 -7.96 24.48 -8.11
C LEU A 135 -8.21 23.90 -9.51
N PRO A 136 -9.48 23.79 -9.94
CA PRO A 136 -9.85 23.46 -11.32
C PRO A 136 -9.84 24.71 -12.20
N VAL A 137 -8.79 25.52 -12.12
CA VAL A 137 -8.63 26.72 -12.94
C VAL A 137 -7.28 26.72 -13.63
N PRO A 138 -7.22 27.16 -14.90
CA PRO A 138 -5.95 27.27 -15.63
C PRO A 138 -4.90 28.07 -14.87
N VAL A 139 -3.70 27.51 -14.78
CA VAL A 139 -2.50 28.17 -14.26
C VAL A 139 -1.31 27.77 -15.14
N PRO A 140 -0.23 28.57 -15.19
CA PRO A 140 0.96 28.20 -15.94
C PRO A 140 1.45 26.80 -15.58
N GLY A 141 1.69 25.97 -16.60
CA GLY A 141 2.09 24.56 -16.45
C GLY A 141 0.93 23.57 -16.40
N TYR A 142 -0.28 23.97 -15.97
CA TYR A 142 -1.40 23.06 -15.76
C TYR A 142 -2.65 23.50 -16.53
N GLY A 143 -2.68 23.26 -17.85
CA GLY A 143 -3.75 23.64 -18.79
C GLY A 143 -5.13 23.95 -18.17
N GLU A 144 -5.90 22.93 -17.82
CA GLU A 144 -7.23 23.08 -17.20
C GLU A 144 -7.21 23.25 -15.65
N GLY A 145 -6.02 23.19 -15.06
CA GLY A 145 -5.75 23.39 -13.64
C GLY A 145 -5.07 22.20 -12.98
N PRO A 146 -4.38 22.40 -11.84
CA PRO A 146 -3.72 21.33 -11.09
C PRO A 146 -4.68 20.23 -10.64
N LEU A 147 -5.94 20.56 -10.31
CA LEU A 147 -6.93 19.56 -9.90
C LEU A 147 -7.29 18.64 -11.06
N HIS A 148 -7.38 19.19 -12.28
CA HIS A 148 -7.61 18.41 -13.48
C HIS A 148 -6.42 17.49 -13.75
N TRP A 149 -5.19 18.02 -13.70
CA TRP A 149 -3.97 17.23 -13.86
C TRP A 149 -3.91 16.04 -12.89
N VAL A 150 -4.23 16.26 -11.61
CA VAL A 150 -4.24 15.16 -10.64
C VAL A 150 -5.28 14.09 -11.00
N SER A 151 -6.49 14.49 -11.36
CA SER A 151 -7.59 13.53 -11.63
C SER A 151 -7.50 12.81 -12.98
N HIS A 152 -6.84 13.42 -13.99
CA HIS A 152 -6.80 12.92 -15.37
C HIS A 152 -5.42 12.39 -15.78
N ASP A 153 -4.35 12.82 -15.13
CA ASP A 153 -2.99 12.37 -15.46
C ASP A 153 -2.38 11.57 -14.31
N VAL A 154 -2.41 12.10 -13.09
CA VAL A 154 -1.75 11.44 -11.94
C VAL A 154 -2.50 10.18 -11.49
N VAL A 155 -3.81 10.24 -11.28
CA VAL A 155 -4.57 9.06 -10.84
C VAL A 155 -4.51 7.93 -11.89
N PRO A 156 -4.71 8.19 -13.20
CA PRO A 156 -4.48 7.16 -14.22
C PRO A 156 -3.03 6.64 -14.26
N TRP A 157 -2.03 7.48 -13.99
CA TRP A 157 -0.65 7.02 -13.85
C TRP A 157 -0.45 6.06 -12.67
N ILE A 158 -1.08 6.33 -11.52
CA ILE A 158 -1.11 5.41 -10.36
C ILE A 158 -1.75 4.08 -10.78
N GLU A 159 -2.90 4.13 -11.46
CA GLU A 159 -3.62 2.95 -11.93
C GLU A 159 -2.76 2.09 -12.87
N SER A 160 -2.07 2.70 -13.84
CA SER A 160 -1.27 1.98 -14.83
C SER A 160 0.05 1.46 -14.27
N THR A 161 0.70 2.25 -13.41
CA THR A 161 2.08 1.97 -12.97
C THR A 161 2.11 1.08 -11.74
N MET A 162 1.16 1.26 -10.84
CA MET A 162 1.09 0.56 -9.56
C MET A 162 0.02 -0.54 -9.53
N GLY A 163 -0.83 -0.61 -10.56
CA GLY A 163 -1.94 -1.58 -10.60
C GLY A 163 -3.06 -1.27 -9.60
N VAL A 164 -3.01 -0.12 -8.92
CA VAL A 164 -3.96 0.29 -7.90
C VAL A 164 -5.14 1.00 -8.54
N ARG A 165 -6.33 0.42 -8.42
CA ARG A 165 -7.55 0.99 -8.99
C ARG A 165 -8.41 1.64 -7.91
N PRO A 166 -9.16 2.69 -8.24
CA PRO A 166 -10.25 3.13 -7.40
C PRO A 166 -11.15 1.98 -6.90
N PRO A 167 -11.62 2.03 -5.64
CA PRO A 167 -11.50 3.14 -4.69
C PRO A 167 -10.23 3.10 -3.80
N HIS A 168 -9.19 2.33 -4.16
CA HIS A 168 -7.99 2.12 -3.34
C HIS A 168 -6.97 3.27 -3.41
N VAL A 169 -7.41 4.47 -3.78
CA VAL A 169 -6.61 5.69 -3.75
C VAL A 169 -7.19 6.60 -2.68
N ALA A 170 -6.53 6.69 -1.55
CA ALA A 170 -6.86 7.65 -0.50
C ALA A 170 -6.19 8.99 -0.81
N VAL A 171 -6.85 10.11 -0.49
CA VAL A 171 -6.27 11.44 -0.64
C VAL A 171 -6.13 12.13 0.71
N ILE A 172 -4.97 12.71 0.97
CA ILE A 172 -4.72 13.57 2.12
C ILE A 172 -4.08 14.86 1.66
N GLY A 173 -4.23 15.93 2.44
CA GLY A 173 -3.54 17.17 2.15
C GLY A 173 -3.49 18.11 3.34
N ILE A 174 -2.50 19.00 3.32
CA ILE A 174 -2.23 19.96 4.40
C ILE A 174 -2.46 21.38 3.88
N GLY A 175 -3.14 22.21 4.68
CA GLY A 175 -3.47 23.60 4.35
C GLY A 175 -4.17 23.71 2.99
N MET A 176 -3.49 24.33 2.02
CA MET A 176 -3.90 24.40 0.62
C MET A 176 -4.22 23.03 0.03
N GLY A 177 -3.38 22.03 0.30
CA GLY A 177 -3.58 20.63 -0.10
C GLY A 177 -4.83 20.01 0.51
N GLY A 178 -5.22 20.40 1.72
CA GLY A 178 -6.46 19.94 2.34
C GLY A 178 -7.69 20.38 1.56
N GLY A 179 -7.71 21.63 1.10
CA GLY A 179 -8.73 22.14 0.18
C GLY A 179 -8.77 21.39 -1.15
N GLY A 180 -7.59 21.05 -1.69
CA GLY A 180 -7.44 20.20 -2.88
C GLY A 180 -8.00 18.79 -2.69
N ALA A 181 -7.69 18.16 -1.55
CA ALA A 181 -8.13 16.82 -1.21
C ALA A 181 -9.67 16.74 -1.12
N LEU A 182 -10.29 17.72 -0.47
CA LEU A 182 -11.75 17.83 -0.42
C LEU A 182 -12.36 18.08 -1.81
N ASN A 183 -11.74 18.93 -2.64
CA ASN A 183 -12.21 19.15 -4.01
C ASN A 183 -12.14 17.88 -4.85
N LEU A 184 -11.04 17.11 -4.76
CA LEU A 184 -10.91 15.83 -5.43
C LEU A 184 -11.99 14.85 -4.96
N ALA A 185 -12.11 14.67 -3.65
CA ALA A 185 -13.00 13.67 -3.10
C ALA A 185 -14.49 13.99 -3.34
N PHE A 186 -14.89 15.26 -3.28
CA PHE A 186 -16.29 15.62 -3.60
C PHE A 186 -16.63 15.55 -5.09
N ARG A 187 -15.69 15.91 -5.97
CA ARG A 187 -15.92 15.87 -7.43
C ARG A 187 -15.77 14.48 -8.01
N HIS A 188 -14.97 13.63 -7.36
CA HIS A 188 -14.61 12.30 -7.84
C HIS A 188 -14.83 11.22 -6.78
N ALA A 189 -15.89 11.33 -5.97
CA ALA A 189 -16.15 10.46 -4.80
C ALA A 189 -16.15 8.95 -5.08
N ARG A 190 -16.52 8.54 -6.30
CA ARG A 190 -16.48 7.11 -6.71
C ARG A 190 -15.05 6.62 -7.00
N ARG A 191 -14.16 7.54 -7.38
CA ARG A 191 -12.77 7.25 -7.72
C ARG A 191 -11.83 7.41 -6.50
N ILE A 192 -12.09 8.44 -5.72
CA ILE A 192 -11.28 8.85 -4.56
C ILE A 192 -12.27 9.07 -3.40
N PRO A 193 -12.58 8.02 -2.61
CA PRO A 193 -13.48 8.16 -1.49
C PRO A 193 -12.84 8.97 -0.35
N VAL A 194 -13.69 9.64 0.44
CA VAL A 194 -13.33 10.19 1.76
C VAL A 194 -13.39 9.10 2.81
#